data_AF-A0A2H0R4K6-F1
#
_entry.id   AF-A0A2H0R4K6-F1
#
_cell.length_a   1.000
_cell.length_b   1.000
_cell.length_c   1.000
_cell.angle_alpha   90.00
_cell.angle_beta   90.00
_cell.angle_gamma   90.00
#
_symmetry.space_group_name_H-M   'P 1'
#
loop_
_entity.id
_entity.type
_entity.pdbx_description
1 polymer ?
#
loop_
_entity_poly.entity_id
_entity_poly.type
_entity_poly.pdbx_seq_one_letter_code
_entity_poly.pdbx_strand_id
1 'polypeptide(L)'
;MSNRVWTTRCSFRVVFGIKYLYMATLTKRQQELYTFIEGYIRENGISPTINEIQKKFGLKSPATVHEHIGGLIEKKLLARDDYSTRGLNIRQTTEIPIVGIIAAGQPIEAIENFDATVAVSNSLLNKDSYYYALRVAGDSMVDEGIFDGDTVVIKKQAVAENGQTVVAIIDNNEATLKKIYREKDRVRLQPSNQSHLPIYRSEVEIRGILIKIIHKQPKTIPVIEKNGFKTIDLFAGIGGLRLGFESAGFDTVFANDFEPKCKYTYDLNFPTSKLIVEDVRKIGIDDLPEFDFLLGGFPCQAFSIAGYREGFGDKKDRGNLFFDIARIIEARKPRGFLLENVKNLKSHDDGRTFKIIKETLVNLGYYVKAKVLNSMEYGNVPQNRERIYIVGFKNKKHADCFEFPDPVPLTTSMSDILEKNVGSKYYYNNKPLFPKLAEFVKDKGRVYQWRRQYVRENKKGVCPTLTANMGTGGHNVPIIKDEKGIRKLTPLECARVQGFPSNYKLPAIADSALYKQIGNSVTVPVVKAVARQIIKAMRLD
;
A
#
# COMPACT_ATOMS: atom_id res chain seq x y z
N MET A 1 -31.72 -31.04 -49.81
CA MET A 1 -30.95 -32.26 -49.49
C MET A 1 -29.84 -31.89 -48.52
N SER A 2 -29.56 -32.83 -47.62
CA SER A 2 -28.93 -32.71 -46.30
C SER A 2 -27.40 -32.66 -46.31
N ASN A 3 -26.83 -31.89 -45.36
CA ASN A 3 -25.63 -32.09 -44.51
C ASN A 3 -24.28 -32.49 -45.15
N ARG A 4 -23.11 -31.99 -44.71
CA ARG A 4 -22.59 -31.96 -43.32
C ARG A 4 -21.51 -30.88 -43.11
N VAL A 5 -21.60 -30.17 -41.99
CA VAL A 5 -20.54 -29.36 -41.37
C VAL A 5 -19.85 -30.18 -40.30
N TRP A 6 -18.51 -30.25 -40.34
CA TRP A 6 -17.69 -30.77 -39.25
C TRP A 6 -17.43 -29.65 -38.24
N THR A 7 -18.12 -29.67 -37.11
CA THR A 7 -17.72 -28.94 -35.90
C THR A 7 -17.71 -29.89 -34.72
N THR A 8 -16.54 -30.04 -34.07
CA THR A 8 -16.31 -30.19 -32.62
C THR A 8 -15.03 -30.98 -32.34
N ARG A 9 -14.03 -30.33 -31.74
CA ARG A 9 -13.11 -30.90 -30.72
C ARG A 9 -12.03 -29.87 -30.37
N CYS A 10 -12.35 -28.90 -29.50
CA CYS A 10 -11.29 -28.19 -28.76
C CYS A 10 -11.72 -27.60 -27.41
N SER A 11 -13.01 -27.46 -27.11
CA SER A 11 -13.47 -26.84 -25.84
C SER A 11 -13.45 -27.76 -24.60
N PHE A 12 -13.25 -29.07 -24.75
CA PHE A 12 -13.41 -30.02 -23.62
C PHE A 12 -12.13 -30.27 -22.80
N ARG A 13 -10.95 -29.87 -23.32
CA ARG A 13 -9.66 -30.28 -22.73
C ARG A 13 -9.11 -29.30 -21.68
N VAL A 14 -9.59 -28.05 -21.67
CA VAL A 14 -9.06 -26.98 -20.79
C VAL A 14 -9.80 -26.90 -19.44
N VAL A 15 -11.13 -27.09 -19.42
CA VAL A 15 -11.94 -27.15 -18.17
C VAL A 15 -11.48 -28.31 -17.28
N PHE A 16 -11.04 -29.42 -17.89
CA PHE A 16 -10.46 -30.54 -17.15
C PHE A 16 -9.14 -30.18 -16.46
N GLY A 17 -8.33 -29.27 -17.01
CA GLY A 17 -6.98 -28.97 -16.52
C GLY A 17 -6.93 -28.25 -15.17
N ILE A 18 -7.82 -27.27 -14.93
CA ILE A 18 -7.88 -26.54 -13.66
C ILE A 18 -8.60 -27.37 -12.59
N LYS A 19 -9.68 -28.09 -12.95
CA LYS A 19 -10.31 -29.05 -12.04
C LYS A 19 -9.32 -30.16 -11.65
N TYR A 20 -8.48 -30.64 -12.58
CA TYR A 20 -7.37 -31.56 -12.28
C TYR A 20 -6.34 -30.95 -11.32
N LEU A 21 -5.96 -29.69 -11.50
CA LEU A 21 -4.97 -29.02 -10.66
C LEU A 21 -5.46 -28.89 -9.20
N TYR A 22 -6.73 -28.53 -9.01
CA TYR A 22 -7.34 -28.48 -7.68
C TYR A 22 -7.56 -29.87 -7.09
N MET A 23 -8.05 -30.83 -7.90
CA MET A 23 -8.22 -32.21 -7.45
C MET A 23 -6.87 -32.83 -7.05
N ALA A 24 -5.76 -32.54 -7.74
CA ALA A 24 -4.43 -33.03 -7.39
C ALA A 24 -3.93 -32.59 -6.00
N THR A 25 -4.50 -31.53 -5.42
CA THR A 25 -4.19 -31.02 -4.07
C THR A 25 -5.16 -31.51 -2.98
N LEU A 26 -6.18 -32.28 -3.37
CA LEU A 26 -7.14 -32.89 -2.45
C LEU A 26 -6.65 -34.27 -2.02
N THR A 27 -6.87 -34.62 -0.76
CA THR A 27 -6.71 -36.00 -0.33
C THR A 27 -7.71 -36.88 -1.07
N LYS A 28 -7.40 -38.17 -1.25
CA LYS A 28 -8.30 -39.13 -1.90
C LYS A 28 -9.72 -39.07 -1.34
N ARG A 29 -9.87 -38.92 -0.01
CA ARG A 29 -11.17 -38.77 0.65
C ARG A 29 -11.86 -37.43 0.38
N GLN A 30 -11.12 -36.32 0.30
CA GLN A 30 -11.69 -35.03 -0.07
C GLN A 30 -12.20 -35.03 -1.53
N GLN A 31 -11.49 -35.69 -2.45
CA GLN A 31 -11.92 -35.84 -3.85
C GLN A 31 -13.23 -36.62 -3.96
N GLU A 32 -13.30 -37.78 -3.30
CA GLU A 32 -14.49 -38.63 -3.31
C GLU A 32 -15.68 -37.92 -2.65
N LEU A 33 -15.46 -37.20 -1.55
CA LEU A 33 -16.47 -36.40 -0.87
C LEU A 33 -17.01 -35.26 -1.74
N TYR A 34 -16.11 -34.49 -2.38
CA TYR A 34 -16.52 -33.41 -3.30
C TYR A 34 -17.33 -33.97 -4.48
N THR A 35 -16.88 -35.08 -5.06
CA THR A 35 -17.56 -35.73 -6.19
C THR A 35 -18.95 -36.23 -5.80
N PHE A 36 -19.10 -36.78 -4.59
CA PHE A 36 -20.40 -37.19 -4.06
C PHE A 36 -21.33 -36.00 -3.84
N ILE A 37 -20.86 -34.92 -3.22
CA ILE A 37 -21.67 -33.71 -2.97
C ILE A 37 -22.10 -33.08 -4.31
N GLU A 38 -21.18 -33.01 -5.29
CA GLU A 38 -21.46 -32.52 -6.65
C GLU A 38 -22.51 -33.36 -7.38
N GLY A 39 -22.37 -34.68 -7.35
CA GLY A 39 -23.36 -35.59 -7.92
C GLY A 39 -24.74 -35.49 -7.23
N TYR A 40 -24.74 -35.46 -5.90
CA TYR A 40 -25.96 -35.43 -5.10
C TYR A 40 -26.77 -34.14 -5.33
N ILE A 41 -26.11 -32.98 -5.37
CA ILE A 41 -26.77 -31.69 -5.66
C ILE A 41 -27.32 -31.67 -7.09
N ARG A 42 -26.56 -32.23 -8.06
CA ARG A 42 -27.00 -32.28 -9.46
C ARG A 42 -28.23 -33.17 -9.65
N GLU A 43 -28.30 -34.28 -8.94
CA GLU A 43 -29.40 -35.25 -9.05
C GLU A 43 -30.65 -34.83 -8.25
N ASN A 44 -30.46 -34.23 -7.07
CA ASN A 44 -31.56 -33.98 -6.13
C ASN A 44 -31.94 -32.50 -5.98
N GLY A 45 -31.17 -31.58 -6.58
CA GLY A 45 -31.38 -30.13 -6.47
C GLY A 45 -31.09 -29.54 -5.09
N ILE A 46 -30.70 -30.36 -4.11
CA ILE A 46 -30.45 -29.98 -2.71
C ILE A 46 -29.12 -30.57 -2.22
N SER A 47 -28.49 -29.91 -1.24
CA SER A 47 -27.26 -30.43 -0.66
C SER A 47 -27.51 -31.67 0.21
N PRO A 48 -26.58 -32.65 0.24
CA PRO A 48 -26.67 -33.75 1.18
C PRO A 48 -26.49 -33.25 2.62
N THR A 49 -27.14 -33.93 3.55
CA THR A 49 -26.98 -33.74 5.00
C THR A 49 -25.72 -34.47 5.50
N ILE A 50 -25.25 -34.08 6.69
CA ILE A 50 -24.11 -34.74 7.35
C ILE A 50 -24.37 -36.24 7.54
N ASN A 51 -25.59 -36.64 7.89
CA ASN A 51 -25.96 -38.05 8.06
C ASN A 51 -25.94 -38.83 6.74
N GLU A 52 -26.38 -38.23 5.63
CA GLU A 52 -26.33 -38.85 4.29
C GLU A 52 -24.88 -39.05 3.83
N ILE A 53 -24.00 -38.09 4.13
CA ILE A 53 -22.55 -38.20 3.89
C ILE A 53 -21.94 -39.30 4.76
N GLN A 54 -22.26 -39.36 6.05
CA GLN A 54 -21.76 -40.41 6.95
C GLN A 54 -22.15 -41.81 6.47
N LYS A 55 -23.42 -42.00 6.08
CA LYS A 55 -23.92 -43.29 5.58
C LYS A 55 -23.24 -43.69 4.28
N LYS A 56 -22.98 -42.75 3.37
CA LYS A 56 -22.29 -43.03 2.09
C LYS A 56 -20.83 -43.44 2.28
N PHE A 57 -20.13 -42.79 3.21
CA PHE A 57 -18.69 -42.99 3.43
C PHE A 57 -18.36 -43.95 4.58
N GLY A 58 -19.36 -44.51 5.27
CA GLY A 58 -19.18 -45.44 6.39
C GLY A 58 -18.53 -44.78 7.62
N LEU A 59 -18.72 -43.47 7.81
CA LEU A 59 -18.05 -42.69 8.85
C LEU A 59 -18.83 -42.71 10.17
N LYS A 60 -18.19 -43.19 11.23
CA LYS A 60 -18.80 -43.32 12.56
C LYS A 60 -19.01 -41.99 13.29
N SER A 61 -18.25 -40.94 12.94
CA SER A 61 -18.29 -39.64 13.61
C SER A 61 -18.73 -38.51 12.68
N PRO A 62 -19.73 -37.69 13.06
CA PRO A 62 -20.11 -36.47 12.33
C PRO A 62 -18.98 -35.44 12.28
N ALA A 63 -18.10 -35.41 13.28
CA ALA A 63 -16.98 -34.48 13.37
C ALA A 63 -15.99 -34.65 12.20
N THR A 64 -15.73 -35.90 11.80
CA THR A 64 -14.85 -36.22 10.66
C THR A 64 -15.43 -35.71 9.33
N VAL A 65 -16.76 -35.72 9.19
CA VAL A 65 -17.43 -35.14 8.02
C VAL A 65 -17.28 -33.61 8.01
N HIS A 66 -17.45 -32.96 9.16
CA HIS A 66 -17.25 -31.52 9.29
C HIS A 66 -15.81 -31.09 8.99
N GLU A 67 -14.81 -31.86 9.42
CA GLU A 67 -13.40 -31.60 9.13
C GLU A 67 -13.11 -31.65 7.61
N HIS A 68 -13.60 -32.68 6.92
CA HIS A 68 -13.41 -32.79 5.47
C HIS A 68 -14.15 -31.72 4.68
N ILE A 69 -15.36 -31.34 5.11
CA ILE A 69 -16.11 -30.22 4.52
C ILE A 69 -15.38 -28.89 4.77
N GLY A 70 -14.87 -28.66 5.98
CA GLY A 70 -14.07 -27.49 6.34
C GLY A 70 -12.86 -27.33 5.43
N GLY A 71 -12.12 -28.42 5.20
CA GLY A 71 -10.99 -28.41 4.26
C GLY A 71 -11.38 -28.12 2.82
N LEU A 72 -12.59 -28.50 2.37
CA LEU A 72 -13.10 -28.16 1.04
C LEU A 72 -13.57 -26.69 0.94
N ILE A 73 -14.06 -26.11 2.04
CA ILE A 73 -14.44 -24.70 2.15
C ILE A 73 -13.20 -23.79 2.18
N GLU A 74 -12.18 -24.14 2.97
CA GLU A 74 -10.89 -23.43 3.01
C GLU A 74 -10.21 -23.41 1.64
N LYS A 75 -10.30 -24.53 0.91
CA LYS A 75 -9.84 -24.66 -0.48
C LYS A 75 -10.76 -23.99 -1.51
N LYS A 76 -11.81 -23.29 -1.05
CA LYS A 76 -12.78 -22.50 -1.84
C LYS A 76 -13.59 -23.30 -2.87
N LEU A 77 -13.68 -24.62 -2.69
CA LEU A 77 -14.45 -25.51 -3.58
C LEU A 77 -15.92 -25.61 -3.17
N LEU A 78 -16.19 -25.46 -1.86
CA LEU A 78 -17.54 -25.39 -1.30
C LEU A 78 -17.75 -24.05 -0.58
N ALA A 79 -19.01 -23.64 -0.47
CA ALA A 79 -19.47 -22.59 0.43
C ALA A 79 -20.56 -23.17 1.34
N ARG A 80 -20.65 -22.66 2.57
CA ARG A 80 -21.66 -23.06 3.54
C ARG A 80 -22.53 -21.87 3.90
N ASP A 81 -23.84 -22.11 3.91
CA ASP A 81 -24.83 -21.24 4.53
C ASP A 81 -25.09 -21.76 5.95
N ASP A 82 -24.76 -20.95 6.96
CA ASP A 82 -24.79 -21.34 8.36
C ASP A 82 -26.22 -21.39 8.94
N TYR A 83 -27.22 -20.91 8.19
CA TYR A 83 -28.62 -20.87 8.61
C TYR A 83 -29.46 -22.03 8.03
N SER A 84 -28.86 -22.93 7.26
CA SER A 84 -29.56 -24.04 6.60
C SER A 84 -28.96 -25.40 6.94
N THR A 85 -29.82 -26.37 7.25
CA THR A 85 -29.42 -27.79 7.43
C THR A 85 -28.92 -28.44 6.14
N ARG A 86 -29.22 -27.82 4.98
CA ARG A 86 -28.73 -28.18 3.64
C ARG A 86 -28.05 -26.97 2.97
N GLY A 87 -27.12 -26.33 3.68
CA GLY A 87 -26.46 -25.10 3.27
C GLY A 87 -25.21 -25.25 2.40
N LEU A 88 -24.86 -26.44 1.91
CA LEU A 88 -23.63 -26.61 1.11
C LEU A 88 -23.86 -26.26 -0.36
N ASN A 89 -23.13 -25.26 -0.85
CA ASN A 89 -23.18 -24.79 -2.22
C ASN A 89 -21.84 -25.01 -2.93
N ILE A 90 -21.91 -25.44 -4.20
CA ILE A 90 -20.72 -25.56 -5.06
C ILE A 90 -20.43 -24.19 -5.66
N ARG A 91 -19.21 -23.69 -5.52
CA ARG A 91 -18.81 -22.44 -6.17
C ARG A 91 -18.58 -22.70 -7.67
N GLN A 92 -19.59 -22.44 -8.49
CA GLN A 92 -19.44 -22.43 -9.96
C GLN A 92 -19.00 -21.05 -10.46
N THR A 93 -17.95 -21.05 -11.28
CA THR A 93 -17.43 -19.87 -11.97
C THR A 93 -17.72 -19.97 -13.47
N THR A 94 -18.26 -18.90 -14.06
CA THR A 94 -18.39 -18.76 -15.52
C THR A 94 -17.25 -17.89 -16.05
N GLU A 95 -16.64 -18.30 -17.16
CA GLU A 95 -15.65 -17.51 -17.87
C GLU A 95 -16.32 -16.53 -18.83
N ILE A 96 -16.02 -15.24 -18.68
CA ILE A 96 -16.52 -14.16 -19.54
C ILE A 96 -15.37 -13.69 -20.44
N PRO A 97 -15.55 -13.59 -21.77
CA PRO A 97 -14.50 -13.12 -22.67
C PRO A 97 -14.18 -11.63 -22.43
N ILE A 98 -12.90 -11.29 -22.39
CA ILE A 98 -12.42 -9.91 -22.47
C ILE A 98 -12.39 -9.57 -23.95
N VAL A 99 -13.22 -8.62 -24.38
CA VAL A 99 -13.45 -8.30 -25.79
C VAL A 99 -12.78 -7.00 -26.22
N GLY A 100 -12.05 -6.30 -25.32
CA GLY A 100 -11.26 -5.14 -25.72
C GLY A 100 -10.89 -4.17 -24.60
N ILE A 101 -10.43 -2.97 -25.00
CA ILE A 101 -10.09 -1.85 -24.12
C ILE A 101 -11.14 -0.75 -24.28
N ILE A 102 -11.55 -0.09 -23.19
CA ILE A 102 -12.50 1.01 -23.19
C ILE A 102 -11.94 2.24 -22.49
N ALA A 103 -12.18 3.40 -23.09
CA ALA A 103 -11.78 4.66 -22.49
C ALA A 103 -12.73 5.11 -21.37
N ALA A 104 -12.16 5.32 -20.19
CA ALA A 104 -12.68 6.19 -19.16
C ALA A 104 -12.02 7.58 -19.30
N GLY A 105 -11.99 8.14 -20.51
CA GLY A 105 -11.29 9.40 -20.81
C GLY A 105 -11.75 9.95 -22.15
N GLN A 106 -10.79 10.40 -22.98
CA GLN A 106 -11.05 10.66 -24.41
C GLN A 106 -11.51 9.35 -25.08
N PRO A 107 -12.54 9.38 -25.93
CA PRO A 107 -13.04 8.16 -26.55
C PRO A 107 -11.95 7.48 -27.40
N ILE A 108 -12.00 6.16 -27.51
CA ILE A 108 -11.06 5.36 -28.31
C ILE A 108 -11.81 4.30 -29.11
N GLU A 109 -11.23 3.85 -30.22
CA GLU A 109 -11.68 2.65 -30.91
C GLU A 109 -11.47 1.41 -30.01
N ALA A 110 -12.53 0.61 -29.84
CA ALA A 110 -12.44 -0.64 -29.09
C ALA A 110 -11.66 -1.68 -29.92
N ILE A 111 -10.46 -2.04 -29.47
CA ILE A 111 -9.66 -3.10 -30.11
C ILE A 111 -10.16 -4.46 -29.63
N GLU A 112 -10.71 -5.27 -30.52
CA GLU A 112 -11.15 -6.64 -30.22
C GLU A 112 -9.96 -7.60 -30.18
N ASN A 113 -9.64 -8.14 -29.01
CA ASN A 113 -8.64 -9.20 -28.82
C ASN A 113 -9.30 -10.36 -28.08
N PHE A 114 -9.48 -11.51 -28.73
CA PHE A 114 -10.31 -12.62 -28.26
C PHE A 114 -9.61 -13.65 -27.35
N ASP A 115 -8.38 -13.40 -26.89
CA ASP A 115 -7.53 -14.44 -26.28
C ASP A 115 -7.48 -14.44 -24.73
N ALA A 116 -8.35 -13.68 -24.03
CA ALA A 116 -8.37 -13.65 -22.57
C ALA A 116 -9.79 -13.74 -22.00
N THR A 117 -10.00 -14.58 -20.97
CA THR A 117 -11.27 -14.68 -20.22
C THR A 117 -11.08 -14.23 -18.77
N VAL A 118 -12.18 -13.83 -18.12
CA VAL A 118 -12.22 -13.50 -16.68
C VAL A 118 -13.25 -14.39 -15.98
N ALA A 119 -12.86 -15.03 -14.88
CA ALA A 119 -13.74 -15.91 -14.12
C ALA A 119 -14.64 -15.10 -13.16
N VAL A 120 -15.96 -15.27 -13.27
CA VAL A 120 -16.96 -14.59 -12.44
C VAL A 120 -17.87 -15.62 -11.77
N SER A 121 -18.17 -15.42 -10.48
CA SER A 121 -19.09 -16.30 -9.73
C SER A 121 -20.53 -16.16 -10.22
N ASN A 122 -21.22 -17.29 -10.40
CA ASN A 122 -22.57 -17.36 -10.97
C ASN A 122 -23.68 -16.70 -10.13
N SER A 123 -23.43 -16.36 -8.86
CA SER A 123 -24.44 -15.70 -8.01
C SER A 123 -24.84 -14.29 -8.47
N LEU A 124 -24.06 -13.68 -9.36
CA LEU A 124 -24.28 -12.32 -9.88
C LEU A 124 -24.73 -12.28 -11.35
N LEU A 125 -24.87 -13.44 -12.00
CA LEU A 125 -25.11 -13.52 -13.45
C LEU A 125 -26.45 -14.20 -13.72
N ASN A 126 -27.35 -13.49 -14.40
CA ASN A 126 -28.54 -14.11 -15.00
C ASN A 126 -28.10 -14.97 -16.21
N LYS A 127 -28.51 -16.24 -16.23
CA LYS A 127 -28.16 -17.23 -17.26
C LYS A 127 -28.61 -16.86 -18.68
N ASP A 128 -29.67 -16.05 -18.81
CA ASP A 128 -30.26 -15.68 -20.09
C ASP A 128 -29.68 -14.37 -20.67
N SER A 129 -28.67 -13.80 -20.02
CA SER A 129 -28.05 -12.53 -20.43
C SER A 129 -26.64 -12.75 -20.96
N TYR A 130 -26.29 -12.01 -22.01
CA TYR A 130 -24.93 -12.01 -22.55
C TYR A 130 -24.05 -10.99 -21.80
N TYR A 131 -22.86 -11.43 -21.39
CA TYR A 131 -21.87 -10.59 -20.71
C TYR A 131 -20.55 -10.59 -21.47
N TYR A 132 -19.85 -9.48 -21.41
CA TYR A 132 -18.50 -9.33 -21.93
C TYR A 132 -17.67 -8.44 -21.01
N ALA A 133 -16.35 -8.55 -21.07
CA ALA A 133 -15.45 -7.75 -20.23
C ALA A 133 -14.62 -6.78 -21.07
N LEU A 134 -14.35 -5.60 -20.54
CA LEU A 134 -13.50 -4.58 -21.16
C LEU A 134 -12.42 -4.14 -20.16
N ARG A 135 -11.22 -3.85 -20.65
CA ARG A 135 -10.15 -3.25 -19.84
C ARG A 135 -10.26 -1.74 -19.88
N VAL A 136 -10.27 -1.09 -18.72
CA VAL A 136 -10.39 0.35 -18.58
C VAL A 136 -9.05 1.01 -18.89
N ALA A 137 -9.08 2.09 -19.66
CA ALA A 137 -7.97 3.02 -19.86
C ALA A 137 -8.43 4.45 -19.53
N GLY A 138 -7.75 5.13 -18.60
CA GLY A 138 -8.08 6.48 -18.13
C GLY A 138 -8.69 6.53 -16.72
N ASP A 139 -8.96 7.75 -16.26
CA ASP A 139 -9.30 8.05 -14.87
C ASP A 139 -10.63 8.82 -14.70
N SER A 140 -11.46 8.97 -15.74
CA SER A 140 -12.69 9.76 -15.68
C SER A 140 -13.79 9.17 -14.79
N MET A 141 -13.60 7.99 -14.23
CA MET A 141 -14.59 7.24 -13.45
C MET A 141 -14.07 6.82 -12.06
N VAL A 142 -12.98 7.43 -11.59
CA VAL A 142 -12.33 7.08 -10.31
C VAL A 142 -13.24 7.26 -9.09
N ASP A 143 -14.17 8.21 -9.12
CA ASP A 143 -15.13 8.44 -8.03
C ASP A 143 -16.23 7.36 -8.00
N GLU A 144 -16.41 6.57 -9.07
CA GLU A 144 -17.17 5.30 -9.05
C GLU A 144 -16.34 4.09 -8.60
N GLY A 145 -15.08 4.32 -8.21
CA GLY A 145 -14.13 3.25 -7.93
C GLY A 145 -13.66 2.50 -9.18
N ILE A 146 -13.75 3.08 -10.37
CA ILE A 146 -13.23 2.48 -11.61
C ILE A 146 -11.89 3.14 -11.93
N PHE A 147 -10.80 2.37 -11.82
CA PHE A 147 -9.44 2.87 -11.99
C PHE A 147 -8.82 2.43 -13.32
N ASP A 148 -7.80 3.18 -13.77
CA ASP A 148 -7.01 2.83 -14.95
C ASP A 148 -6.44 1.41 -14.84
N GLY A 149 -6.66 0.59 -15.88
CA GLY A 149 -6.25 -0.80 -15.96
C GLY A 149 -7.25 -1.82 -15.43
N ASP A 150 -8.32 -1.40 -14.73
CA ASP A 150 -9.36 -2.30 -14.23
C ASP A 150 -10.04 -3.08 -15.35
N THR A 151 -10.66 -4.21 -15.03
CA THR A 151 -11.51 -4.98 -15.95
C THR A 151 -12.96 -4.83 -15.53
N VAL A 152 -13.79 -4.27 -16.40
CA VAL A 152 -15.22 -4.09 -16.15
C VAL A 152 -16.01 -5.18 -16.85
N VAL A 153 -16.98 -5.77 -16.17
CA VAL A 153 -17.93 -6.75 -16.71
C VAL A 153 -19.21 -6.03 -17.07
N ILE A 154 -19.59 -6.13 -18.33
CA ILE A 154 -20.71 -5.44 -18.93
C ILE A 154 -21.78 -6.45 -19.29
N LYS A 155 -23.03 -6.16 -18.92
CA LYS A 155 -24.20 -6.86 -19.44
C LYS A 155 -24.62 -6.19 -20.75
N LYS A 156 -24.65 -6.96 -21.84
CA LYS A 156 -25.04 -6.45 -23.16
C LYS A 156 -26.54 -6.13 -23.16
N GLN A 157 -26.87 -4.87 -23.41
CA GLN A 157 -28.25 -4.38 -23.54
C GLN A 157 -28.24 -3.00 -24.21
N ALA A 158 -29.33 -2.65 -24.89
CA ALA A 158 -29.47 -1.41 -25.65
C ALA A 158 -30.08 -0.23 -24.85
N VAL A 159 -30.54 -0.49 -23.63
CA VAL A 159 -31.20 0.50 -22.77
C VAL A 159 -30.50 0.57 -21.42
N ALA A 160 -30.57 1.73 -20.78
CA ALA A 160 -30.02 1.99 -19.46
C ALA A 160 -30.84 3.10 -18.78
N GLU A 161 -30.89 3.12 -17.47
CA GLU A 161 -31.56 4.15 -16.67
C GLU A 161 -30.60 5.30 -16.33
N ASN A 162 -31.16 6.46 -15.97
CA ASN A 162 -30.36 7.61 -15.57
C ASN A 162 -29.52 7.28 -14.33
N GLY A 163 -28.25 7.66 -14.36
CA GLY A 163 -27.28 7.39 -13.30
C GLY A 163 -26.54 6.05 -13.43
N GLN A 164 -26.94 5.16 -14.34
CA GLN A 164 -26.20 3.93 -14.60
C GLN A 164 -24.91 4.20 -15.36
N THR A 165 -23.85 3.45 -15.03
CA THR A 165 -22.60 3.46 -15.78
C THR A 165 -22.73 2.56 -17.01
N VAL A 166 -22.54 3.14 -18.20
CA VAL A 166 -22.80 2.49 -19.49
C VAL A 166 -21.57 2.50 -20.38
N VAL A 167 -21.50 1.50 -21.27
CA VAL A 167 -20.68 1.58 -22.48
C VAL A 167 -21.50 2.29 -23.54
N ALA A 168 -21.13 3.53 -23.85
CA ALA A 168 -21.75 4.33 -24.89
C ALA A 168 -20.82 4.47 -26.09
N ILE A 169 -21.37 4.31 -27.29
CA ILE A 169 -20.70 4.69 -28.54
C ILE A 169 -21.10 6.11 -28.89
N ILE A 170 -20.12 6.93 -29.19
CA ILE A 170 -20.30 8.32 -29.63
C ILE A 170 -19.72 8.52 -31.03
N ASP A 171 -19.59 9.77 -31.47
CA ASP A 171 -19.10 10.15 -32.80
C ASP A 171 -17.86 9.33 -33.23
N ASN A 172 -17.77 9.01 -34.53
CA ASN A 172 -16.69 8.20 -35.11
C ASN A 172 -16.57 6.77 -34.54
N ASN A 173 -17.66 6.21 -33.99
CA ASN A 173 -17.72 4.84 -33.48
C ASN A 173 -16.79 4.58 -32.29
N GLU A 174 -16.46 5.62 -31.53
CA GLU A 174 -15.58 5.53 -30.36
C GLU A 174 -16.37 5.13 -29.11
N ALA A 175 -15.82 4.22 -28.31
CA ALA A 175 -16.47 3.71 -27.10
C ALA A 175 -15.99 4.45 -25.84
N THR A 176 -16.93 4.79 -24.95
CA THR A 176 -16.62 5.39 -23.65
C THR A 176 -17.44 4.80 -22.50
N LEU A 177 -16.84 4.80 -21.30
CA LEU A 177 -17.49 4.40 -20.06
C LEU A 177 -17.85 5.65 -19.22
N LYS A 178 -19.15 5.91 -19.03
CA LYS A 178 -19.68 7.10 -18.32
C LYS A 178 -21.02 6.82 -17.64
N LYS A 179 -21.44 7.68 -16.70
CA LYS A 179 -22.83 7.69 -16.23
C LYS A 179 -23.73 8.36 -17.26
N ILE A 180 -24.84 7.72 -17.61
CA ILE A 180 -25.80 8.31 -18.56
C ILE A 180 -26.90 9.09 -17.85
N TYR A 181 -27.26 10.25 -18.39
CA TYR A 181 -28.45 11.01 -18.00
C TYR A 181 -29.15 11.52 -19.26
N ARG A 182 -30.41 11.12 -19.46
CA ARG A 182 -31.28 11.66 -20.51
C ARG A 182 -31.91 12.96 -20.01
N GLU A 183 -31.61 14.05 -20.70
CA GLU A 183 -32.21 15.37 -20.54
C GLU A 183 -33.21 15.60 -21.69
N LYS A 184 -34.01 16.68 -21.65
CA LYS A 184 -35.14 16.88 -22.58
C LYS A 184 -34.75 16.80 -24.07
N ASP A 185 -33.62 17.41 -24.44
CA ASP A 185 -33.20 17.56 -25.85
C ASP A 185 -31.82 16.92 -26.13
N ARG A 186 -31.26 16.18 -25.17
CA ARG A 186 -29.91 15.61 -25.27
C ARG A 186 -29.63 14.54 -24.22
N VAL A 187 -28.60 13.75 -24.46
CA VAL A 187 -27.98 12.83 -23.52
C VAL A 187 -26.70 13.44 -22.96
N ARG A 188 -26.57 13.43 -21.63
CA ARG A 188 -25.34 13.76 -20.90
C ARG A 188 -24.64 12.49 -20.46
N LEU A 189 -23.42 12.29 -20.94
CA LEU A 189 -22.47 11.29 -20.46
C LEU A 189 -21.56 11.94 -19.42
N GLN A 190 -21.84 11.66 -18.16
CA GLN A 190 -21.20 12.26 -17.01
C GLN A 190 -19.98 11.45 -16.56
N PRO A 191 -18.77 12.03 -16.52
CA PRO A 191 -17.64 11.43 -15.82
C PRO A 191 -17.88 11.45 -14.31
N SER A 192 -17.33 10.46 -13.60
CA SER A 192 -17.20 10.43 -12.15
C SER A 192 -15.74 10.71 -11.77
N ASN A 193 -15.30 11.92 -12.12
CA ASN A 193 -14.03 12.52 -11.76
C ASN A 193 -14.16 14.03 -11.97
N GLN A 194 -13.91 14.83 -10.93
CA GLN A 194 -14.03 16.29 -10.95
C GLN A 194 -13.10 16.99 -11.97
N SER A 195 -12.06 16.31 -12.45
CA SER A 195 -11.10 16.84 -13.42
C SER A 195 -11.54 16.67 -14.88
N HIS A 196 -12.70 16.05 -15.14
CA HIS A 196 -13.22 15.76 -16.48
C HIS A 196 -14.56 16.45 -16.73
N LEU A 197 -14.73 17.00 -17.94
CA LEU A 197 -15.96 17.66 -18.35
C LEU A 197 -17.01 16.65 -18.85
N PRO A 198 -18.32 16.89 -18.62
CA PRO A 198 -19.39 16.08 -19.21
C PRO A 198 -19.42 16.14 -20.74
N ILE A 199 -19.81 15.04 -21.38
CA ILE A 199 -20.01 14.98 -22.83
C ILE A 199 -21.52 15.07 -23.10
N TYR A 200 -21.93 15.96 -24.00
CA TYR A 200 -23.33 16.16 -24.40
C TYR A 200 -23.52 15.77 -25.86
N ARG A 201 -24.54 14.95 -26.15
CA ARG A 201 -24.92 14.54 -27.51
C ARG A 201 -26.43 14.49 -27.66
N SER A 202 -26.95 14.67 -28.87
CA SER A 202 -28.38 14.49 -29.14
C SER A 202 -28.81 13.05 -28.85
N GLU A 203 -28.02 12.08 -29.33
CA GLU A 203 -28.24 10.65 -29.14
C GLU A 203 -26.92 9.92 -28.89
N VAL A 204 -26.99 8.75 -28.25
CA VAL A 204 -25.86 7.84 -28.03
C VAL A 204 -26.33 6.40 -28.17
N GLU A 205 -25.49 5.51 -28.71
CA GLU A 205 -25.79 4.07 -28.74
C GLU A 205 -25.25 3.41 -27.47
N ILE A 206 -26.11 2.67 -26.75
CA ILE A 206 -25.71 1.92 -25.56
C ILE A 206 -25.39 0.47 -25.97
N ARG A 207 -24.18 0.00 -25.65
CA ARG A 207 -23.78 -1.40 -25.89
C ARG A 207 -23.96 -2.28 -24.66
N GLY A 208 -24.04 -1.68 -23.47
CA GLY A 208 -24.34 -2.40 -22.24
C GLY A 208 -24.17 -1.57 -20.97
N ILE A 209 -24.50 -2.20 -19.84
CA ILE A 209 -24.41 -1.60 -18.51
C ILE A 209 -23.34 -2.29 -17.66
N LEU A 210 -22.65 -1.53 -16.82
CA LEU A 210 -21.68 -2.05 -15.87
C LEU A 210 -22.37 -2.89 -14.79
N ILE A 211 -21.95 -4.14 -14.63
CA ILE A 211 -22.45 -5.03 -13.57
C ILE A 211 -21.40 -5.28 -12.49
N LYS A 212 -20.13 -5.37 -12.88
CA LYS A 212 -19.05 -5.69 -11.94
C LYS A 212 -17.74 -5.03 -12.34
N ILE A 213 -17.01 -4.56 -11.35
CA ILE A 213 -15.64 -4.09 -11.50
C ILE A 213 -14.72 -5.20 -10.97
N ILE A 214 -13.72 -5.56 -11.75
CA ILE A 214 -12.63 -6.46 -11.38
C ILE A 214 -11.38 -5.61 -11.43
N HIS A 215 -10.92 -5.15 -10.27
CA HIS A 215 -9.71 -4.34 -10.24
C HIS A 215 -8.54 -5.13 -10.83
N LYS A 216 -7.73 -4.47 -11.67
CA LYS A 216 -6.42 -5.02 -12.03
C LYS A 216 -5.76 -5.33 -10.72
N GLN A 217 -5.45 -6.61 -10.48
CA GLN A 217 -5.18 -7.14 -9.14
C GLN A 217 -4.65 -6.02 -8.28
N PRO A 218 -5.38 -5.59 -7.22
CA PRO A 218 -4.73 -4.71 -6.28
C PRO A 218 -3.42 -5.44 -5.99
N LYS A 219 -2.27 -4.75 -6.07
CA LYS A 219 -1.25 -5.07 -5.07
C LYS A 219 -2.08 -5.13 -3.83
N THR A 220 -2.36 -6.34 -3.35
CA THR A 220 -3.25 -6.54 -2.23
C THR A 220 -2.72 -5.55 -1.23
N ILE A 221 -3.46 -4.47 -0.96
CA ILE A 221 -3.37 -3.93 0.38
C ILE A 221 -3.89 -5.15 1.11
N PRO A 222 -3.02 -5.90 1.80
CA PRO A 222 -3.54 -6.98 2.62
C PRO A 222 -4.65 -6.29 3.41
N VAL A 223 -5.81 -6.90 3.59
CA VAL A 223 -6.51 -6.58 4.83
C VAL A 223 -5.49 -6.97 5.87
N ILE A 224 -4.72 -5.98 6.35
CA ILE A 224 -3.66 -6.23 7.29
C ILE A 224 -4.47 -6.58 8.52
N GLU A 225 -4.53 -7.86 8.85
CA GLU A 225 -5.13 -8.30 10.10
C GLU A 225 -4.49 -7.45 11.17
N LYS A 226 -5.29 -6.53 11.73
CA LYS A 226 -4.83 -5.71 12.84
C LYS A 226 -4.46 -6.70 13.92
N ASN A 227 -3.19 -6.68 14.31
CA ASN A 227 -2.67 -7.58 15.33
C ASN A 227 -2.98 -7.08 16.74
N GLY A 228 -3.81 -6.03 16.85
CA GLY A 228 -4.30 -5.47 18.11
C GLY A 228 -3.30 -4.57 18.84
N PHE A 229 -2.03 -4.53 18.40
CA PHE A 229 -1.00 -3.75 19.06
C PHE A 229 -1.14 -2.25 18.77
N LYS A 230 -1.16 -1.46 19.84
CA LYS A 230 -1.27 -0.01 19.77
C LYS A 230 0.11 0.66 19.82
N THR A 231 0.31 1.69 19.00
CA THR A 231 1.54 2.49 18.98
C THR A 231 1.29 3.96 19.33
N ILE A 232 2.28 4.61 19.92
CA ILE A 232 2.40 6.07 19.91
C ILE A 232 3.58 6.48 19.02
N ASP A 233 3.46 7.62 18.32
CA ASP A 233 4.47 8.15 17.41
C ASP A 233 4.99 9.51 17.91
N LEU A 234 6.15 9.52 18.57
CA LEU A 234 6.79 10.74 19.06
C LEU A 234 7.74 11.30 18.00
N PHE A 235 7.82 12.62 17.88
CA PHE A 235 8.56 13.29 16.80
C PHE A 235 8.08 12.80 15.43
N ALA A 236 6.75 12.68 15.29
CA ALA A 236 6.11 11.97 14.20
C ALA A 236 6.39 12.61 12.83
N GLY A 237 6.65 13.92 12.79
CA GLY A 237 6.77 14.70 11.58
C GLY A 237 5.56 14.49 10.66
N ILE A 238 5.78 13.81 9.55
CA ILE A 238 4.74 13.49 8.56
C ILE A 238 4.28 12.02 8.62
N GLY A 239 4.58 11.31 9.71
CA GLY A 239 4.08 9.97 10.01
C GLY A 239 4.75 8.84 9.23
N GLY A 240 6.04 8.99 8.91
CA GLY A 240 6.80 7.93 8.24
C GLY A 240 6.96 6.66 9.08
N LEU A 241 7.14 6.82 10.40
CA LEU A 241 7.20 5.70 11.36
C LEU A 241 5.82 5.04 11.50
N ARG A 242 4.79 5.83 11.80
CA ARG A 242 3.38 5.38 11.80
C ARG A 242 3.04 4.58 10.56
N LEU A 243 3.29 5.11 9.37
CA LEU A 243 2.91 4.45 8.12
C LEU A 243 3.59 3.10 7.95
N GLY A 244 4.86 2.98 8.38
CA GLY A 244 5.59 1.71 8.38
C GLY A 244 4.97 0.67 9.32
N PHE A 245 4.59 1.09 10.54
CA PHE A 245 3.97 0.23 11.56
C PHE A 245 2.52 -0.15 11.20
N GLU A 246 1.69 0.80 10.79
CA GLU A 246 0.32 0.52 10.33
C GLU A 246 0.33 -0.40 9.10
N SER A 247 1.31 -0.25 8.20
CA SER A 247 1.52 -1.16 7.07
C SER A 247 1.94 -2.59 7.47
N ALA A 248 2.29 -2.80 8.74
CA ALA A 248 2.59 -4.10 9.32
C ALA A 248 1.46 -4.62 10.23
N GLY A 249 0.47 -3.79 10.58
CA GLY A 249 -0.77 -4.19 11.28
C GLY A 249 -1.00 -3.54 12.63
N PHE A 250 -0.07 -2.70 13.10
CA PHE A 250 -0.24 -1.91 14.32
C PHE A 250 -1.30 -0.82 14.14
N ASP A 251 -1.79 -0.29 15.25
CA ASP A 251 -2.75 0.81 15.28
C ASP A 251 -2.16 2.01 16.04
N THR A 252 -1.96 3.14 15.37
CA THR A 252 -1.39 4.31 16.06
C THR A 252 -2.48 5.11 16.76
N VAL A 253 -2.38 5.21 18.10
CA VAL A 253 -3.39 5.85 18.97
C VAL A 253 -3.01 7.26 19.42
N PHE A 254 -1.75 7.64 19.26
CA PHE A 254 -1.26 8.98 19.60
C PHE A 254 -0.10 9.37 18.70
N ALA A 255 0.00 10.65 18.36
CA ALA A 255 1.14 11.19 17.65
C ALA A 255 1.44 12.63 18.07
N ASN A 256 2.72 12.94 18.21
CA ASN A 256 3.19 14.26 18.61
C ASN A 256 4.38 14.72 17.77
N ASP A 257 4.41 16.02 17.47
CA ASP A 257 5.58 16.74 16.98
C ASP A 257 5.53 18.19 17.49
N PHE A 258 6.68 18.88 17.56
CA PHE A 258 6.71 20.28 17.98
C PHE A 258 6.55 21.27 16.80
N GLU A 259 6.77 20.83 15.55
CA GLU A 259 6.72 21.69 14.35
C GLU A 259 5.28 21.83 13.82
N PRO A 260 4.63 23.00 13.93
CA PRO A 260 3.23 23.14 13.54
C PRO A 260 2.97 22.86 12.06
N LYS A 261 3.96 23.11 11.18
CA LYS A 261 3.77 22.93 9.74
C LYS A 261 3.59 21.47 9.33
N CYS A 262 4.11 20.51 10.08
CA CYS A 262 3.96 19.09 9.72
C CYS A 262 2.54 18.57 10.00
N LYS A 263 1.78 19.23 10.90
CA LYS A 263 0.37 18.91 11.19
C LYS A 263 -0.49 18.88 9.93
N TYR A 264 -0.35 19.86 9.04
CA TYR A 264 -1.14 19.91 7.80
C TYR A 264 -0.93 18.67 6.93
N THR A 265 0.32 18.22 6.79
CA THR A 265 0.65 17.03 6.01
C THR A 265 0.22 15.76 6.72
N TYR A 266 0.45 15.67 8.03
CA TYR A 266 0.08 14.52 8.84
C TYR A 266 -1.44 14.30 8.83
N ASP A 267 -2.22 15.31 9.22
CA ASP A 267 -3.66 15.21 9.39
C ASP A 267 -4.41 14.98 8.07
N LEU A 268 -3.79 15.33 6.93
CA LEU A 268 -4.32 15.07 5.60
C LEU A 268 -4.26 13.58 5.22
N ASN A 269 -3.31 12.84 5.78
CA ASN A 269 -3.07 11.43 5.48
C ASN A 269 -3.63 10.48 6.54
N PHE A 270 -3.77 10.96 7.78
CA PHE A 270 -4.23 10.15 8.90
C PHE A 270 -5.57 10.66 9.45
N PRO A 271 -6.70 10.01 9.13
CA PRO A 271 -8.01 10.46 9.60
C PRO A 271 -8.19 10.28 11.11
N THR A 272 -7.53 9.27 11.69
CA THR A 272 -7.53 8.96 13.12
C THR A 272 -6.23 9.39 13.79
N SER A 273 -6.29 9.66 15.10
CA SER A 273 -5.11 10.01 15.92
C SER A 273 -4.33 11.18 15.30
N LYS A 274 -5.00 12.33 15.18
CA LYS A 274 -4.44 13.57 14.62
C LYS A 274 -3.19 14.01 15.37
N LEU A 275 -2.32 14.76 14.68
CA LEU A 275 -1.06 15.19 15.27
C LEU A 275 -1.30 16.24 16.36
N ILE A 276 -0.80 15.97 17.56
CA ILE A 276 -0.72 16.94 18.65
C ILE A 276 0.55 17.77 18.48
N VAL A 277 0.38 19.07 18.23
CA VAL A 277 1.50 20.01 18.10
C VAL A 277 1.84 20.55 19.47
N GLU A 278 2.85 19.96 20.10
CA GLU A 278 3.34 20.37 21.42
C GLU A 278 4.77 19.90 21.63
N ASP A 279 5.49 20.56 22.52
CA ASP A 279 6.74 20.08 23.06
C ASP A 279 6.54 18.80 23.87
N VAL A 280 7.24 17.72 23.51
CA VAL A 280 7.16 16.42 24.21
C VAL A 280 7.42 16.53 25.71
N ARG A 281 8.19 17.53 26.16
CA ARG A 281 8.48 17.81 27.57
C ARG A 281 7.24 18.20 28.37
N LYS A 282 6.22 18.76 27.70
CA LYS A 282 4.96 19.19 28.32
C LYS A 282 3.87 18.11 28.26
N ILE A 283 4.13 16.99 27.60
CA ILE A 283 3.18 15.88 27.55
C ILE A 283 3.26 15.11 28.87
N GLY A 284 2.17 15.18 29.65
CA GLY A 284 2.00 14.44 30.88
C GLY A 284 1.92 12.94 30.61
N ILE A 285 2.38 12.14 31.58
CA ILE A 285 2.31 10.69 31.49
C ILE A 285 0.87 10.21 31.41
N ASP A 286 -0.04 10.87 32.13
CA ASP A 286 -1.46 10.51 32.21
C ASP A 286 -2.26 10.98 30.99
N ASP A 287 -1.73 11.92 30.19
CA ASP A 287 -2.35 12.39 28.95
C ASP A 287 -2.22 11.38 27.80
N LEU A 288 -1.30 10.42 27.94
CA LEU A 288 -1.04 9.41 26.91
C LEU A 288 -2.08 8.27 26.98
N PRO A 289 -2.69 7.88 25.84
CA PRO A 289 -3.57 6.71 25.81
C PRO A 289 -2.80 5.43 26.10
N GLU A 290 -3.48 4.30 26.33
CA GLU A 290 -2.82 3.00 26.42
C GLU A 290 -2.15 2.61 25.09
N PHE A 291 -0.90 2.13 25.17
CA PHE A 291 -0.13 1.67 24.01
C PHE A 291 0.80 0.52 24.37
N ASP A 292 1.11 -0.30 23.37
CA ASP A 292 2.04 -1.43 23.49
C ASP A 292 3.45 -1.06 23.02
N PHE A 293 3.57 -0.16 22.04
CA PHE A 293 4.85 0.22 21.42
C PHE A 293 5.05 1.73 21.31
N LEU A 294 6.25 2.20 21.62
CA LEU A 294 6.66 3.59 21.42
C LEU A 294 7.53 3.73 20.16
N LEU A 295 7.19 4.67 19.28
CA LEU A 295 7.98 5.02 18.11
C LEU A 295 8.61 6.41 18.30
N GLY A 296 9.85 6.61 17.84
CA GLY A 296 10.53 7.89 17.98
C GLY A 296 11.65 8.14 16.98
N GLY A 297 11.47 9.12 16.08
CA GLY A 297 12.52 9.64 15.20
C GLY A 297 13.18 10.88 15.79
N PHE A 298 13.91 10.71 16.90
CA PHE A 298 14.33 11.84 17.73
C PHE A 298 15.57 12.58 17.16
N PRO A 299 15.69 13.90 17.36
CA PRO A 299 16.86 14.66 16.96
C PRO A 299 18.17 14.18 17.62
N CYS A 300 19.28 14.16 16.86
CA CYS A 300 20.61 13.80 17.37
C CYS A 300 21.25 14.98 18.11
N GLN A 301 21.46 14.88 19.42
CA GLN A 301 22.16 15.88 20.25
C GLN A 301 23.20 15.21 21.16
N ALA A 302 24.28 15.91 21.49
CA ALA A 302 25.27 15.45 22.48
C ALA A 302 24.67 15.39 23.90
N PHE A 303 25.18 14.48 24.74
CA PHE A 303 24.80 14.41 26.16
C PHE A 303 25.92 14.98 27.05
N SER A 304 25.56 15.72 28.09
CA SER A 304 26.48 16.08 29.17
C SER A 304 26.47 15.01 30.27
N ILE A 305 27.65 14.53 30.67
CA ILE A 305 27.83 13.43 31.66
C ILE A 305 27.44 13.86 33.08
N ALA A 306 27.62 15.14 33.41
CA ALA A 306 27.38 15.66 34.75
C ALA A 306 25.93 15.44 35.22
N GLY A 307 24.95 15.56 34.32
CA GLY A 307 23.53 15.36 34.63
C GLY A 307 23.08 13.89 34.70
N TYR A 308 23.89 12.93 34.23
CA TYR A 308 23.51 11.50 34.23
C TYR A 308 23.82 10.80 35.56
N ARG A 309 24.84 11.27 36.30
CA ARG A 309 25.27 10.65 37.56
C ARG A 309 24.31 10.86 38.75
N GLU A 310 23.30 11.71 38.61
CA GLU A 310 22.39 12.12 39.71
C GLU A 310 20.99 11.46 39.65
N GLY A 311 20.75 10.47 38.78
CA GLY A 311 19.49 9.69 38.76
C GLY A 311 18.28 10.42 38.15
N PHE A 312 17.18 9.68 37.88
CA PHE A 312 15.94 10.21 37.24
C PHE A 312 15.11 11.15 38.13
N GLY A 313 15.41 11.25 39.43
CA GLY A 313 14.63 12.00 40.41
C GLY A 313 14.91 13.50 40.50
N ASP A 314 15.99 14.00 39.88
CA ASP A 314 16.36 15.41 40.00
C ASP A 314 15.76 16.30 38.90
N LYS A 315 15.06 17.35 39.32
CA LYS A 315 14.34 18.34 38.49
C LYS A 315 15.25 19.25 37.64
N LYS A 316 16.55 18.98 37.55
CA LYS A 316 17.47 19.76 36.72
C LYS A 316 17.34 19.30 35.28
N ASP A 317 16.43 19.99 34.58
CA ASP A 317 16.29 20.12 33.13
C ASP A 317 17.26 19.27 32.30
N ARG A 318 16.88 18.00 32.08
CA ARG A 318 17.55 17.12 31.14
C ARG A 318 17.18 17.57 29.74
N GLY A 319 17.80 18.64 29.26
CA GLY A 319 17.47 19.31 27.98
C GLY A 319 17.70 18.49 26.69
N ASN A 320 17.75 17.16 26.77
CA ASN A 320 17.93 16.26 25.63
C ASN A 320 16.69 15.37 25.45
N LEU A 321 16.09 15.47 24.26
CA LEU A 321 14.82 14.83 23.86
C LEU A 321 14.80 13.30 23.99
N PHE A 322 15.98 12.64 24.01
CA PHE A 322 16.05 11.21 24.31
C PHE A 322 15.59 10.89 25.74
N PHE A 323 15.88 11.75 26.72
CA PHE A 323 15.47 11.51 28.10
C PHE A 323 13.97 11.70 28.30
N ASP A 324 13.29 12.50 27.47
CA ASP A 324 11.84 12.57 27.45
C ASP A 324 11.20 11.26 26.96
N ILE A 325 11.82 10.62 25.96
CA ILE A 325 11.44 9.25 25.57
C ILE A 325 11.67 8.29 26.74
N ALA A 326 12.84 8.35 27.38
CA ALA A 326 13.18 7.47 28.50
C ALA A 326 12.19 7.64 29.68
N ARG A 327 11.79 8.87 30.00
CA ARG A 327 10.75 9.19 31.00
C ARG A 327 9.42 8.50 30.70
N ILE A 328 8.98 8.53 29.44
CA ILE A 328 7.73 7.87 29.01
C ILE A 328 7.87 6.35 29.09
N ILE A 329 9.01 5.80 28.65
CA ILE A 329 9.29 4.36 28.72
C ILE A 329 9.32 3.88 30.18
N GLU A 330 9.96 4.62 31.08
CA GLU A 330 10.05 4.30 32.51
C GLU A 330 8.67 4.24 33.17
N ALA A 331 7.83 5.23 32.89
CA ALA A 331 6.52 5.36 33.51
C ALA A 331 5.49 4.38 32.90
N ARG A 332 5.43 4.27 31.57
CA ARG A 332 4.40 3.49 30.86
C ARG A 332 4.82 2.04 30.59
N LYS A 333 6.12 1.74 30.67
CA LYS A 333 6.72 0.41 30.49
C LYS A 333 6.14 -0.41 29.32
N PRO A 334 6.11 0.15 28.09
CA PRO A 334 5.56 -0.52 26.90
C PRO A 334 6.20 -1.88 26.63
N ARG A 335 5.54 -2.73 25.84
CA ARG A 335 6.08 -4.04 25.43
C ARG A 335 7.40 -3.89 24.66
N GLY A 336 7.52 -2.83 23.87
CA GLY A 336 8.74 -2.49 23.17
C GLY A 336 8.76 -1.08 22.59
N PHE A 337 9.80 -0.78 21.84
CA PHE A 337 9.96 0.50 21.15
C PHE A 337 10.78 0.37 19.86
N LEU A 338 10.61 1.33 18.96
CA LEU A 338 11.53 1.59 17.85
C LEU A 338 11.98 3.05 17.89
N LEU A 339 13.28 3.26 18.01
CA LEU A 339 13.91 4.57 17.85
C LEU A 339 14.76 4.60 16.57
N GLU A 340 14.67 5.71 15.82
CA GLU A 340 15.46 5.96 14.61
C GLU A 340 16.39 7.16 14.81
N ASN A 341 17.59 7.08 14.24
CA ASN A 341 18.50 8.21 14.19
C ASN A 341 19.50 8.13 13.02
N VAL A 342 20.32 9.16 12.84
CA VAL A 342 21.41 9.19 11.85
C VAL A 342 22.49 8.15 12.15
N LYS A 343 23.12 7.59 11.11
CA LYS A 343 24.17 6.56 11.27
C LYS A 343 25.32 7.00 12.20
N ASN A 344 25.63 8.29 12.19
CA ASN A 344 26.74 8.87 12.95
C ASN A 344 26.51 8.83 14.46
N LEU A 345 25.29 8.53 14.94
CA LEU A 345 25.02 8.37 16.36
C LEU A 345 25.98 7.36 17.03
N LYS A 346 26.36 6.28 16.33
CA LYS A 346 27.31 5.27 16.84
C LYS A 346 28.71 5.80 17.11
N SER A 347 29.15 6.80 16.35
CA SER A 347 30.48 7.41 16.45
C SER A 347 30.42 8.83 17.04
N HIS A 348 29.24 9.28 17.47
CA HIS A 348 29.04 10.63 17.99
C HIS A 348 29.63 10.74 19.40
N ASP A 349 30.37 11.83 19.66
CA ASP A 349 31.08 12.04 20.93
C ASP A 349 31.95 10.82 21.29
N ASP A 350 32.76 10.37 20.33
CA ASP A 350 33.61 9.17 20.42
C ASP A 350 32.83 7.89 20.83
N GLY A 351 31.56 7.80 20.42
CA GLY A 351 30.66 6.69 20.71
C GLY A 351 30.00 6.75 22.08
N ARG A 352 30.32 7.76 22.91
CA ARG A 352 29.72 7.97 24.23
C ARG A 352 28.21 8.18 24.16
N THR A 353 27.75 8.90 23.15
CA THR A 353 26.32 9.24 23.00
C THR A 353 25.46 7.97 22.85
N PHE A 354 25.83 7.08 21.93
CA PHE A 354 25.12 5.83 21.74
C PHE A 354 25.25 4.88 22.93
N LYS A 355 26.41 4.88 23.61
CA LYS A 355 26.62 4.09 24.83
C LYS A 355 25.63 4.49 25.94
N ILE A 356 25.50 5.79 26.22
CA ILE A 356 24.56 6.31 27.23
C ILE A 356 23.11 5.94 26.87
N ILE A 357 22.71 6.09 25.60
CA ILE A 357 21.38 5.69 25.13
C ILE A 357 21.13 4.21 25.42
N LYS A 358 22.07 3.35 25.03
CA LYS A 358 21.94 1.90 25.20
C LYS A 358 21.88 1.51 26.68
N GLU A 359 22.78 2.05 27.50
CA GLU A 359 22.81 1.79 28.95
C GLU A 359 21.52 2.25 29.63
N THR A 360 21.02 3.44 29.28
CA THR A 360 19.75 3.96 29.81
C THR A 360 18.60 3.01 29.51
N LEU A 361 18.45 2.58 28.25
CA LEU A 361 17.36 1.67 27.84
C LEU A 361 17.47 0.29 28.52
N VAL A 362 18.69 -0.22 28.70
CA VAL A 362 18.93 -1.48 29.44
C VAL A 362 18.60 -1.33 30.92
N ASN A 363 18.97 -0.21 31.54
CA ASN A 363 18.66 0.09 32.95
C ASN A 363 17.16 0.25 33.19
N LEU A 364 16.40 0.66 32.17
CA LEU A 364 14.93 0.66 32.20
C LEU A 364 14.30 -0.74 32.05
N GLY A 365 15.12 -1.79 31.93
CA GLY A 365 14.68 -3.19 31.88
C GLY A 365 14.38 -3.72 30.47
N TYR A 366 14.94 -3.11 29.42
CA TYR A 366 14.74 -3.54 28.04
C TYR A 366 15.95 -4.26 27.45
N TYR A 367 15.67 -5.27 26.63
CA TYR A 367 16.65 -5.96 25.80
C TYR A 367 16.76 -5.23 24.46
N VAL A 368 17.93 -4.64 24.19
CA VAL A 368 18.13 -3.67 23.09
C VAL A 368 18.99 -4.25 21.96
N LYS A 369 18.48 -4.23 20.73
CA LYS A 369 19.20 -4.54 19.49
C LYS A 369 19.27 -3.30 18.59
N ALA A 370 20.41 -3.06 17.93
CA ALA A 370 20.58 -1.89 17.06
C ALA A 370 21.40 -2.18 15.80
N LYS A 371 20.91 -1.76 14.63
CA LYS A 371 21.56 -1.98 13.32
C LYS A 371 21.45 -0.74 12.44
N VAL A 372 22.48 -0.50 11.64
CA VAL A 372 22.44 0.52 10.58
C VAL A 372 21.88 -0.14 9.32
N LEU A 373 20.82 0.43 8.76
CA LEU A 373 20.17 -0.07 7.55
C LEU A 373 20.21 1.00 6.46
N ASN A 374 20.52 0.57 5.22
CA ASN A 374 20.49 1.42 4.05
C ASN A 374 19.16 1.30 3.29
N SER A 375 18.56 2.41 2.92
CA SER A 375 17.24 2.47 2.27
C SER A 375 17.20 1.71 0.94
N MET A 376 18.28 1.73 0.16
CA MET A 376 18.37 0.98 -1.09
C MET A 376 18.55 -0.53 -0.90
N GLU A 377 19.09 -0.97 0.24
CA GLU A 377 19.35 -2.38 0.54
C GLU A 377 18.20 -3.03 1.29
N TYR A 378 17.45 -2.29 2.10
CA TYR A 378 16.41 -2.87 2.98
C TYR A 378 14.99 -2.37 2.66
N GLY A 379 14.86 -1.36 1.79
CA GLY A 379 13.58 -0.75 1.44
C GLY A 379 13.18 -0.88 -0.02
N ASN A 380 14.08 -1.34 -0.90
CA ASN A 380 13.89 -1.30 -2.36
C ASN A 380 13.47 0.10 -2.87
N VAL A 381 14.11 1.14 -2.34
CA VAL A 381 13.92 2.52 -2.76
C VAL A 381 15.25 3.06 -3.29
N PRO A 382 15.30 3.75 -4.43
CA PRO A 382 16.54 4.24 -5.04
C PRO A 382 17.11 5.44 -4.27
N GLN A 383 17.46 5.24 -3.00
CA GLN A 383 18.04 6.24 -2.13
C GLN A 383 19.19 5.64 -1.32
N ASN A 384 20.37 6.25 -1.41
CA ASN A 384 21.47 5.94 -0.51
C ASN A 384 21.27 6.73 0.79
N ARG A 385 20.63 6.09 1.77
CA ARG A 385 20.31 6.67 3.09
C ARG A 385 20.47 5.61 4.16
N GLU A 386 21.50 5.80 4.97
CA GLU A 386 21.86 4.96 6.10
C GLU A 386 21.34 5.57 7.41
N ARG A 387 20.65 4.77 8.21
CA ARG A 387 20.08 5.16 9.50
C ARG A 387 20.23 4.05 10.51
N ILE A 388 20.47 4.42 11.77
CA ILE A 388 20.46 3.46 12.87
C ILE A 388 19.03 3.28 13.36
N TYR A 389 18.63 2.03 13.50
CA TYR A 389 17.38 1.62 14.11
C TYR A 389 17.70 0.90 15.42
N ILE A 390 17.07 1.34 16.50
CA ILE A 390 17.24 0.81 17.86
C ILE A 390 15.90 0.22 18.28
N VAL A 391 15.85 -1.10 18.45
CA VAL A 391 14.66 -1.84 18.85
C VAL A 391 14.88 -2.37 20.25
N GLY A 392 13.89 -2.18 21.12
CA GLY A 392 13.92 -2.73 22.48
C GLY A 392 12.66 -3.52 22.77
N PHE A 393 12.82 -4.61 23.53
CA PHE A 393 11.72 -5.43 24.04
C PHE A 393 11.83 -5.56 25.55
N LYS A 394 10.70 -5.50 26.24
CA LYS A 394 10.63 -5.78 27.67
C LYS A 394 10.72 -7.29 27.96
N ASN A 395 10.17 -8.11 27.07
CA ASN A 395 10.27 -9.57 27.14
C ASN A 395 11.56 -10.06 26.45
N LYS A 396 12.39 -10.79 27.20
CA LYS A 396 13.64 -11.39 26.70
C LYS A 396 13.42 -12.31 25.50
N LYS A 397 12.38 -13.17 25.55
CA LYS A 397 12.08 -14.14 24.47
C LYS A 397 11.83 -13.42 23.14
N HIS A 398 11.10 -12.31 23.16
CA HIS A 398 10.89 -11.49 21.95
C HIS A 398 12.20 -10.91 21.42
N ALA A 399 13.07 -10.42 22.30
CA ALA A 399 14.38 -9.92 21.89
C ALA A 399 15.26 -11.01 21.29
N ASP A 400 15.27 -12.20 21.89
CA ASP A 400 16.05 -13.35 21.42
C ASP A 400 15.55 -13.82 20.03
N CYS A 401 14.23 -13.79 19.79
CA CYS A 401 13.63 -14.14 18.50
C CYS A 401 13.66 -13.02 17.43
N PHE A 402 13.88 -11.77 17.81
CA PHE A 402 13.89 -10.65 16.88
C PHE A 402 15.20 -10.59 16.10
N GLU A 403 15.11 -10.61 14.77
CA GLU A 403 16.23 -10.28 13.89
C GLU A 403 15.86 -9.11 12.97
N PHE A 404 16.83 -8.25 12.67
CA PHE A 404 16.61 -7.20 11.68
C PHE A 404 16.34 -7.82 10.30
N PRO A 405 15.57 -7.16 9.42
CA PRO A 405 15.24 -7.70 8.12
C PRO A 405 16.50 -7.98 7.29
N ASP A 406 16.41 -8.99 6.41
CA ASP A 406 17.43 -9.28 5.42
C ASP A 406 17.44 -8.23 4.29
N PRO A 407 18.59 -8.00 3.64
CA PRO A 407 18.65 -7.15 2.46
C PRO A 407 17.75 -7.68 1.33
N VAL A 408 17.19 -6.76 0.55
CA VAL A 408 16.41 -7.03 -0.65
C VAL A 408 17.10 -6.40 -1.87
N PRO A 409 17.01 -7.03 -3.06
CA PRO A 409 17.53 -6.43 -4.28
C PRO A 409 16.86 -5.08 -4.58
N LEU A 410 17.65 -4.09 -4.99
CA LEU A 410 17.13 -2.85 -5.54
C LEU A 410 16.63 -3.10 -6.96
N THR A 411 15.31 -3.16 -7.14
CA THR A 411 14.64 -3.27 -8.44
C THR A 411 13.94 -1.98 -8.85
N THR A 412 13.67 -1.07 -7.91
CA THR A 412 13.10 0.25 -8.19
C THR A 412 14.21 1.22 -8.61
N SER A 413 14.04 1.87 -9.75
CA SER A 413 14.97 2.88 -10.29
C SER A 413 14.50 4.31 -10.00
N MET A 414 15.39 5.28 -10.21
CA MET A 414 14.99 6.69 -10.16
C MET A 414 13.88 7.00 -11.17
N SER A 415 13.88 6.39 -12.35
CA SER A 415 12.85 6.66 -13.38
C SER A 415 11.44 6.27 -12.93
N ASP A 416 11.31 5.25 -12.08
CA ASP A 416 10.00 4.74 -11.60
C ASP A 416 9.30 5.69 -10.62
N ILE A 417 10.06 6.59 -9.99
CA ILE A 417 9.55 7.52 -8.97
C ILE A 417 9.31 8.93 -9.51
N LEU A 418 9.84 9.26 -10.70
CA LEU A 418 9.68 10.59 -11.31
C LEU A 418 8.25 10.84 -11.77
N GLU A 419 7.84 12.10 -11.71
CA GLU A 419 6.58 12.54 -12.29
C GLU A 419 6.70 12.76 -13.79
N LYS A 420 5.67 12.35 -14.54
CA LYS A 420 5.60 12.57 -16.00
C LYS A 420 5.38 14.05 -16.33
N ASN A 421 4.56 14.73 -15.53
CA ASN A 421 4.15 16.12 -15.76
C ASN A 421 4.64 17.00 -14.61
N VAL A 422 5.77 17.68 -14.82
CA VAL A 422 6.38 18.58 -13.84
C VAL A 422 6.20 20.04 -14.27
N GLY A 423 5.74 20.88 -13.33
CA GLY A 423 5.55 22.31 -13.57
C GLY A 423 6.87 23.06 -13.83
N SER A 424 6.81 24.09 -14.68
CA SER A 424 7.97 24.91 -15.09
C SER A 424 8.74 25.52 -13.90
N LYS A 425 8.07 25.77 -12.76
CA LYS A 425 8.70 26.32 -11.54
C LYS A 425 9.88 25.49 -11.01
N TYR A 426 9.91 24.18 -11.28
CA TYR A 426 10.96 23.27 -10.83
C TYR A 426 12.19 23.26 -11.75
N TYR A 427 12.06 23.78 -12.97
CA TYR A 427 13.15 23.85 -13.93
C TYR A 427 14.08 25.02 -13.63
N TYR A 428 15.35 24.82 -13.98
CA TYR A 428 16.38 25.82 -13.89
C TYR A 428 16.59 26.58 -15.20
N ASN A 429 16.07 26.13 -16.34
CA ASN A 429 16.35 26.63 -17.70
C ASN A 429 16.56 28.15 -17.83
N ASN A 430 15.73 28.97 -17.17
CA ASN A 430 15.79 30.44 -17.24
C ASN A 430 16.26 31.11 -15.93
N LYS A 431 16.98 30.37 -15.07
CA LYS A 431 17.46 30.84 -13.76
C LYS A 431 18.96 31.09 -13.80
N PRO A 432 19.49 32.05 -13.01
CA PRO A 432 20.92 32.38 -12.99
C PRO A 432 21.86 31.19 -12.74
N LEU A 433 21.37 30.15 -12.07
CA LEU A 433 22.14 28.94 -11.76
C LEU A 433 22.30 28.00 -12.96
N PHE A 434 21.48 28.14 -14.02
CA PHE A 434 21.43 27.19 -15.13
C PHE A 434 22.74 27.02 -15.90
N PRO A 435 23.46 28.08 -16.32
CA PRO A 435 24.69 27.91 -17.08
C PRO A 435 25.69 27.02 -16.33
N LYS A 436 25.82 27.27 -15.02
CA LYS A 436 26.68 26.49 -14.15
C LYS A 436 26.17 25.07 -13.90
N LEU A 437 24.87 24.81 -13.90
CA LEU A 437 24.35 23.45 -13.84
C LEU A 437 24.59 22.69 -15.14
N ALA A 438 24.43 23.34 -16.30
CA ALA A 438 24.58 22.73 -17.61
C ALA A 438 26.01 22.24 -17.89
N GLU A 439 27.02 22.83 -17.24
CA GLU A 439 28.41 22.35 -17.27
C GLU A 439 28.57 20.92 -16.74
N PHE A 440 27.79 20.55 -15.71
CA PHE A 440 27.94 19.27 -14.99
C PHE A 440 26.78 18.29 -15.21
N VAL A 441 25.56 18.79 -15.40
CA VAL A 441 24.34 17.98 -15.50
C VAL A 441 24.08 17.64 -16.97
N LYS A 442 24.80 16.63 -17.47
CA LYS A 442 24.79 16.26 -18.89
C LYS A 442 23.84 15.10 -19.21
N ASP A 443 23.77 14.10 -18.32
CA ASP A 443 23.16 12.82 -18.63
C ASP A 443 21.76 12.66 -18.04
N LYS A 444 20.84 12.09 -18.84
CA LYS A 444 19.53 11.65 -18.36
C LYS A 444 19.70 10.42 -17.46
N GLY A 445 18.78 10.25 -16.50
CA GLY A 445 18.79 9.10 -15.58
C GLY A 445 19.86 9.15 -14.47
N ARG A 446 20.67 10.22 -14.42
CA ARG A 446 21.60 10.48 -13.32
C ARG A 446 21.00 11.44 -12.31
N VAL A 447 21.45 11.32 -11.05
CA VAL A 447 21.06 12.22 -9.96
C VAL A 447 22.26 13.02 -9.53
N TYR A 448 22.06 14.33 -9.41
CA TYR A 448 23.10 15.31 -9.10
C TYR A 448 22.75 16.08 -7.83
N GLN A 449 23.76 16.66 -7.19
CA GLN A 449 23.58 17.50 -6.03
C GLN A 449 24.48 18.73 -6.09
N TRP A 450 23.90 19.90 -5.86
CA TRP A 450 24.67 21.14 -5.69
C TRP A 450 25.42 21.14 -4.37
N ARG A 451 26.70 21.50 -4.40
CA ARG A 451 27.61 21.55 -3.26
C ARG A 451 28.39 22.85 -3.29
N ARG A 452 27.87 23.88 -2.61
CA ARG A 452 28.44 25.24 -2.47
C ARG A 452 28.85 25.87 -3.82
N GLN A 453 29.95 25.42 -4.41
CA GLN A 453 30.55 25.92 -5.63
C GLN A 453 30.51 24.93 -6.81
N TYR A 454 30.17 23.65 -6.63
CA TYR A 454 30.18 22.65 -7.70
C TYR A 454 28.97 21.70 -7.68
N VAL A 455 28.78 20.91 -8.73
CA VAL A 455 27.76 19.86 -8.81
C VAL A 455 28.42 18.50 -8.69
N ARG A 456 27.87 17.63 -7.85
CA ARG A 456 28.31 16.24 -7.69
C ARG A 456 27.30 15.28 -8.29
N GLU A 457 27.74 14.42 -9.21
CA GLU A 457 26.96 13.27 -9.67
C GLU A 457 26.99 12.14 -8.62
N ASN A 458 25.86 11.47 -8.43
CA ASN A 458 25.83 10.21 -7.70
C ASN A 458 26.09 9.02 -8.64
N LYS A 459 27.31 8.47 -8.57
CA LYS A 459 27.76 7.34 -9.40
C LYS A 459 26.93 6.06 -9.22
N LYS A 460 26.22 5.91 -8.08
CA LYS A 460 25.35 4.76 -7.83
C LYS A 460 24.00 4.83 -8.56
N GLY A 461 23.70 5.93 -9.28
CA GLY A 461 22.43 6.09 -10.01
C GLY A 461 21.19 6.24 -9.12
N VAL A 462 21.38 6.43 -7.81
CA VAL A 462 20.31 6.59 -6.81
C VAL A 462 20.27 8.01 -6.27
N CYS A 463 19.19 8.38 -5.61
CA CYS A 463 19.10 9.64 -4.89
C CYS A 463 20.08 9.64 -3.69
N PRO A 464 20.85 10.71 -3.46
CA PRO A 464 21.55 10.87 -2.18
C PRO A 464 20.55 11.02 -1.03
N THR A 465 21.03 10.94 0.21
CA THR A 465 20.20 11.21 1.40
C THR A 465 19.57 12.60 1.29
N LEU A 466 18.24 12.65 1.35
CA LEU A 466 17.47 13.87 1.47
C LEU A 466 17.68 14.50 2.86
N THR A 467 17.80 15.82 2.93
CA THR A 467 18.14 16.55 4.16
C THR A 467 17.09 17.62 4.50
N ALA A 468 16.94 17.95 5.78
CA ALA A 468 15.94 18.91 6.24
C ALA A 468 16.17 20.35 5.76
N ASN A 469 17.43 20.70 5.46
CA ASN A 469 17.83 22.01 4.95
C ASN A 469 17.68 22.13 3.41
N MET A 470 17.06 21.15 2.77
CA MET A 470 16.72 21.25 1.35
C MET A 470 15.75 22.41 1.12
N GLY A 471 16.09 23.29 0.16
CA GLY A 471 15.26 24.43 -0.18
C GLY A 471 15.45 25.66 0.71
N THR A 472 16.41 25.64 1.66
CA THR A 472 16.77 26.79 2.50
C THR A 472 18.15 27.39 2.13
N GLY A 473 18.48 27.43 0.84
CA GLY A 473 19.66 28.16 0.32
C GLY A 473 21.04 27.52 0.53
N GLY A 474 21.18 26.49 1.38
CA GLY A 474 22.48 25.85 1.69
C GLY A 474 22.71 24.47 1.06
N HIS A 475 21.65 23.68 0.84
CA HIS A 475 21.69 22.40 0.14
C HIS A 475 20.54 22.36 -0.86
N ASN A 476 20.86 22.21 -2.14
CA ASN A 476 19.81 22.10 -3.14
C ASN A 476 19.25 20.69 -3.14
N VAL A 477 17.93 20.65 -3.25
CA VAL A 477 17.14 19.47 -3.62
C VAL A 477 17.84 18.76 -4.78
N PRO A 478 17.90 17.41 -4.79
CA PRO A 478 18.56 16.67 -5.85
C PRO A 478 18.11 17.12 -7.24
N ILE A 479 19.07 17.18 -8.16
CA ILE A 479 18.92 17.73 -9.51
C ILE A 479 18.98 16.57 -10.50
N ILE A 480 18.14 16.64 -11.51
CA ILE A 480 18.12 15.70 -12.62
C ILE A 480 18.00 16.45 -13.95
N LYS A 481 18.19 15.72 -15.04
CA LYS A 481 17.90 16.19 -16.40
C LYS A 481 16.86 15.29 -17.04
N ASP A 482 15.83 15.89 -17.59
CA ASP A 482 14.84 15.23 -18.44
C ASP A 482 14.80 15.87 -19.83
N GLU A 483 13.78 15.56 -20.63
CA GLU A 483 13.59 16.10 -21.98
C GLU A 483 13.36 17.61 -22.02
N LYS A 484 12.75 18.18 -20.98
CA LYS A 484 12.43 19.61 -20.89
C LYS A 484 13.60 20.41 -20.34
N GLY A 485 14.55 19.79 -19.65
CA GLY A 485 15.80 20.43 -19.23
C GLY A 485 16.28 19.99 -17.86
N ILE A 486 16.98 20.90 -17.17
CA ILE A 486 17.56 20.65 -15.84
C ILE A 486 16.57 21.11 -14.79
N ARG A 487 16.24 20.23 -13.84
CA ARG A 487 15.28 20.55 -12.77
C ARG A 487 15.68 19.91 -11.45
N LYS A 488 15.10 20.44 -10.37
CA LYS A 488 15.11 19.75 -9.07
C LYS A 488 14.00 18.71 -9.00
N LEU A 489 14.16 17.73 -8.12
CA LEU A 489 13.06 16.83 -7.75
C LEU A 489 11.91 17.63 -7.13
N THR A 490 10.68 17.26 -7.42
CA THR A 490 9.50 17.85 -6.78
C THR A 490 9.35 17.32 -5.34
N PRO A 491 8.54 17.97 -4.49
CA PRO A 491 8.20 17.40 -3.18
C PRO A 491 7.58 16.00 -3.28
N LEU A 492 6.73 15.73 -4.27
CA LEU A 492 6.12 14.41 -4.44
C LEU A 492 7.15 13.35 -4.83
N GLU A 493 8.06 13.67 -5.75
CA GLU A 493 9.18 12.79 -6.09
C GLU A 493 10.08 12.53 -4.88
N CYS A 494 10.36 13.55 -4.07
CA CYS A 494 11.11 13.38 -2.81
C CYS A 494 10.37 12.47 -1.81
N ALA A 495 9.04 12.55 -1.71
CA ALA A 495 8.25 11.65 -0.87
C ALA A 495 8.33 10.20 -1.41
N ARG A 496 8.25 10.00 -2.72
CA ARG A 496 8.45 8.67 -3.36
C ARG A 496 9.86 8.12 -3.14
N VAL A 497 10.90 8.96 -3.14
CA VAL A 497 12.29 8.61 -2.76
C VAL A 497 12.41 8.14 -1.30
N GLN A 498 11.50 8.52 -0.41
CA GLN A 498 11.42 8.01 0.97
C GLN A 498 10.47 6.80 1.09
N GLY A 499 9.90 6.35 -0.03
CA GLY A 499 8.98 5.21 -0.10
C GLY A 499 7.57 5.49 0.43
N PHE A 500 7.14 6.77 0.48
CA PHE A 500 5.74 7.09 0.71
C PHE A 500 4.87 6.57 -0.46
N PRO A 501 3.66 6.07 -0.18
CA PRO A 501 2.79 5.49 -1.20
C PRO A 501 2.27 6.57 -2.16
N SER A 502 1.83 6.15 -3.34
CA SER A 502 1.37 7.06 -4.40
C SER A 502 0.13 7.88 -4.01
N ASN A 503 -0.69 7.39 -3.09
CA ASN A 503 -1.86 8.07 -2.55
C ASN A 503 -1.54 8.99 -1.35
N TYR A 504 -0.26 9.11 -0.96
CA TYR A 504 0.14 10.03 0.10
C TYR A 504 0.00 11.47 -0.37
N LYS A 505 -0.75 12.27 0.37
CA LYS A 505 -1.16 13.62 0.01
C LYS A 505 -0.19 14.66 0.59
N LEU A 506 0.19 15.65 -0.21
CA LEU A 506 0.96 16.81 0.24
C LEU A 506 0.05 18.05 0.24
N PRO A 507 0.03 18.86 1.31
CA PRO A 507 -0.79 20.06 1.37
C PRO A 507 -0.23 21.18 0.48
N ALA A 508 -1.08 22.13 0.12
CA ALA A 508 -0.70 23.33 -0.63
C ALA A 508 0.02 24.36 0.26
N ILE A 509 1.23 24.03 0.71
CA ILE A 509 2.14 24.91 1.46
C ILE A 509 3.43 25.14 0.67
N ALA A 510 4.30 26.03 1.16
CA ALA A 510 5.57 26.32 0.50
C ALA A 510 6.43 25.05 0.28
N ASP A 511 6.97 24.89 -0.93
CA ASP A 511 7.81 23.73 -1.27
C ASP A 511 8.99 23.55 -0.28
N SER A 512 9.56 24.64 0.24
CA SER A 512 10.64 24.60 1.24
C SER A 512 10.21 23.90 2.55
N ALA A 513 8.96 24.10 2.97
CA ALA A 513 8.41 23.41 4.14
C ALA A 513 8.21 21.91 3.85
N LEU A 514 7.71 21.56 2.67
CA LEU A 514 7.56 20.16 2.24
C LEU A 514 8.92 19.44 2.16
N TYR A 515 9.92 20.07 1.55
CA TYR A 515 11.28 19.50 1.48
C TYR A 515 11.88 19.28 2.88
N LYS A 516 11.70 20.24 3.81
CA LYS A 516 12.14 20.09 5.20
C LYS A 516 11.49 18.87 5.86
N GLN A 517 10.17 18.75 5.75
CA GLN A 517 9.39 17.64 6.30
C GLN A 517 9.86 16.28 5.75
N ILE A 518 10.00 16.17 4.43
CA ILE A 518 10.41 14.93 3.76
C ILE A 518 11.87 14.58 4.07
N GLY A 519 12.75 15.57 4.18
CA GLY A 519 14.16 15.36 4.54
C GLY A 519 14.35 14.82 5.96
N ASN A 520 13.51 15.28 6.90
CA ASN A 520 13.45 14.78 8.28
C ASN A 520 12.77 13.41 8.39
N SER A 521 11.92 13.03 7.45
CA SER A 521 11.22 11.75 7.50
C SER A 521 12.17 10.54 7.38
N VAL A 522 11.64 9.39 7.76
CA VAL A 522 12.22 8.05 7.61
C VAL A 522 11.80 7.38 6.30
N THR A 523 12.48 6.28 5.95
CA THR A 523 12.18 5.46 4.77
C THR A 523 11.10 4.42 5.10
N VAL A 524 9.87 4.65 4.63
CA VAL A 524 8.68 3.88 5.05
C VAL A 524 8.84 2.36 4.83
N PRO A 525 9.34 1.86 3.68
CA PRO A 525 9.52 0.42 3.47
C PRO A 525 10.52 -0.24 4.43
N VAL A 526 11.57 0.48 4.86
CA VAL A 526 12.54 -0.05 5.85
C VAL A 526 11.88 -0.20 7.20
N VAL A 527 11.13 0.83 7.63
CA VAL A 527 10.37 0.78 8.89
C VAL A 527 9.37 -0.37 8.87
N LYS A 528 8.63 -0.54 7.76
CA LYS A 528 7.70 -1.65 7.57
C LYS A 528 8.39 -3.01 7.69
N ALA A 529 9.57 -3.16 7.10
CA ALA A 529 10.34 -4.40 7.19
C ALA A 529 10.77 -4.70 8.63
N VAL A 530 11.20 -3.70 9.39
CA VAL A 530 11.53 -3.82 10.82
C VAL A 530 10.28 -4.16 11.64
N ALA A 531 9.17 -3.46 11.43
CA ALA A 531 7.91 -3.69 12.15
C ALA A 531 7.37 -5.12 11.93
N ARG A 532 7.52 -5.68 10.73
CA ARG A 532 7.18 -7.09 10.45
C ARG A 532 8.02 -8.08 11.25
N GLN A 533 9.31 -7.81 11.43
CA GLN A 533 10.17 -8.65 12.26
C GLN A 533 9.82 -8.52 13.75
N ILE A 534 9.44 -7.33 14.21
CA ILE A 534 8.91 -7.12 15.57
C ILE A 534 7.68 -8.00 15.79
N ILE A 535 6.70 -7.96 14.88
CA ILE A 535 5.49 -8.81 14.97
C ILE A 535 5.84 -10.29 14.96
N LYS A 536 6.75 -10.72 14.06
CA LYS A 536 7.20 -12.11 13.99
C LYS A 536 7.78 -12.58 15.32
N ALA A 537 8.59 -11.75 15.97
CA ALA A 537 9.19 -12.05 17.27
C ALA A 537 8.15 -12.13 18.40
N MET A 538 7.07 -11.34 18.31
CA MET A 538 6.02 -11.28 19.33
C MET A 538 4.91 -12.33 19.15
N ARG A 539 4.69 -12.86 17.93
CA ARG A 539 3.66 -13.87 17.62
C ARG A 539 4.00 -15.28 18.11
N LEU A 540 5.16 -15.47 18.73
CA LEU A 540 5.58 -16.76 19.28
C LEU A 540 5.06 -17.01 20.70
N ASP A 541 4.13 -16.18 21.17
CA ASP A 541 3.47 -16.28 22.48
C ASP A 541 2.08 -16.92 22.41
#